data_AF-A0A0F9F719-F1
#
_entry.id   AF-A0A0F9F719-F1
#
_cell.length_a   1.000
_cell.length_b   1.000
_cell.length_c   1.000
_cell.angle_alpha   90.00
_cell.angle_beta   90.00
_cell.angle_gamma   90.00
#
_symmetry.space_group_name_H-M   'P 1'
#
loop_
_entity.id
_entity.type
_entity.pdbx_description
1 polymer ?
#
loop_
_entity_poly.entity_id
_entity_poly.type
_entity_poly.pdbx_seq_one_letter_code
_entity_poly.pdbx_strand_id
1 'polypeptide(L)'
;KKINAESFEVFTDPRKQALLKVTEALLPQMLGETSKKITANLGGSFFEAQVQTPLAGATAPLLVGQMVGIHSARTILQPYTKIHRPALPAVAEAIEGWRRGEYSETERNDILAKIGFTDKDIEVLIEISWATPSVQDLITMAVREVFTPDVAERFGIFEGFEEVANQAESLLFKAGIRPETLKLFWGAHWELPSVLQGFEMLHRDVIEESDLDLLLRAKDVMPFWRDKIKAIAFSPFTRVDLRRMHKFGVLNEKQLFQGFKDIGFDAEKAATMVEFTLAFNADDDDTNSRKDKNRDLTRSDVLRIFRDGLMGQKAAEEILASLGFDPLEIQFLIEREIFLQEEDKLKKTLTALRRGFLDGVFSENDLVARLGTFNLPTKMTDDFLEGLRLELEVSTAIPSKSEILRWFKKELIDETKTRALLEQRSFRKEDIDLFIRDKAPEKKT
;
A
#
# COMPACT_ATOMS: atom_id res chain seq x y z
N LYS A 1 -15.59 70.26 36.62
CA LYS A 1 -16.91 69.77 36.16
C LYS A 1 -17.22 68.51 36.95
N LYS A 2 -18.41 68.45 37.56
CA LYS A 2 -18.87 67.46 38.55
C LYS A 2 -18.48 66.01 38.23
N ILE A 3 -17.82 65.36 39.18
CA ILE A 3 -17.90 63.91 39.40
C ILE A 3 -18.36 63.77 40.85
N ASN A 4 -19.47 63.05 41.05
CA ASN A 4 -20.17 62.87 42.32
C ASN A 4 -19.25 62.26 43.39
N ALA A 5 -19.45 62.69 44.63
CA ALA A 5 -18.77 62.21 45.84
C ALA A 5 -19.31 60.85 46.34
N GLU A 6 -19.98 60.06 45.48
CA GLU A 6 -20.55 58.75 45.83
C GLU A 6 -19.69 57.56 45.33
N SER A 7 -18.56 57.81 44.65
CA SER A 7 -17.67 56.74 44.14
C SER A 7 -16.51 56.38 45.07
N PHE A 8 -16.50 56.85 46.32
CA PHE A 8 -15.44 56.56 47.31
C PHE A 8 -15.84 55.59 48.43
N GLU A 9 -16.95 54.86 48.29
CA GLU A 9 -17.34 53.78 49.22
C GLU A 9 -16.71 52.40 48.88
N VAL A 10 -15.50 52.36 48.32
CA VAL A 10 -14.83 51.08 47.99
C VAL A 10 -13.44 50.98 48.59
N PHE A 11 -13.22 51.43 49.83
CA PHE A 11 -11.97 51.11 50.55
C PHE A 11 -12.19 50.98 52.06
N THR A 12 -13.06 50.05 52.48
CA THR A 12 -13.19 49.61 53.88
C THR A 12 -12.23 48.48 54.24
N ASP A 13 -11.50 47.92 53.26
CA ASP A 13 -10.48 46.90 53.50
C ASP A 13 -9.25 47.50 54.20
N PRO A 14 -8.94 47.10 55.45
CA PRO A 14 -7.81 47.61 56.21
C PRO A 14 -6.46 47.45 55.50
N ARG A 15 -6.32 46.42 54.66
CA ARG A 15 -5.09 46.15 53.90
C ARG A 15 -4.91 47.14 52.76
N LYS A 16 -6.00 47.52 52.09
CA LYS A 16 -5.96 48.52 51.01
C LYS A 16 -5.75 49.94 51.54
N GLN A 17 -6.28 50.25 52.73
CA GLN A 17 -5.96 51.50 53.43
C GLN A 17 -4.50 51.56 53.90
N ALA A 18 -3.94 50.44 54.36
CA ALA A 18 -2.52 50.35 54.69
C ALA A 18 -1.63 50.55 53.44
N LEU A 19 -2.01 49.94 52.30
CA LEU A 19 -1.36 50.16 51.02
C LEU A 19 -1.41 51.64 50.60
N LEU A 20 -2.58 52.28 50.69
CA LEU A 20 -2.74 53.70 50.33
C LEU A 20 -1.82 54.59 51.17
N LYS A 21 -1.77 54.37 52.50
CA LYS A 21 -0.90 55.12 53.41
C LYS A 21 0.59 54.91 53.14
N VAL A 22 1.01 53.70 52.79
CA VAL A 22 2.40 53.41 52.40
C VAL A 22 2.74 54.10 51.08
N THR A 23 1.78 54.11 50.14
CA THR A 23 1.96 54.73 48.82
C THR A 23 2.05 56.24 48.95
N GLU A 24 1.20 56.87 49.76
CA GLU A 24 1.24 58.31 50.07
C GLU A 24 2.53 58.73 50.78
N ALA A 25 3.05 57.90 51.69
CA ALA A 25 4.29 58.18 52.41
C ALA A 25 5.55 58.09 51.52
N LEU A 26 5.55 57.21 50.52
CA LEU A 26 6.69 56.99 49.63
C LEU A 26 6.65 57.87 48.36
N LEU A 27 5.48 58.38 47.98
CA LEU A 27 5.29 59.20 46.78
C LEU A 27 6.24 60.41 46.68
N PRO A 28 6.50 61.19 47.75
CA PRO A 28 7.38 62.35 47.68
C PRO A 28 8.85 61.97 47.48
N GLN A 29 9.32 60.89 48.11
CA GLN A 29 10.69 60.38 47.93
C GLN A 29 10.87 59.82 46.51
N MET A 30 9.87 59.10 46.01
CA MET A 30 9.84 58.57 44.65
C MET A 30 9.85 59.66 43.59
N LEU A 31 9.04 60.71 43.75
CA LEU A 31 9.04 61.87 42.83
C LEU A 31 10.36 62.66 42.90
N GLY A 32 10.95 62.79 44.10
CA GLY A 32 12.23 63.47 44.31
C GLY A 32 13.43 62.75 43.69
N GLU A 33 13.51 61.43 43.81
CA GLU A 33 14.59 60.63 43.19
C GLU A 33 14.44 60.54 41.66
N THR A 34 13.20 60.43 41.18
CA THR A 34 12.91 60.39 39.74
C THR A 34 13.26 61.74 39.10
N SER A 35 12.93 62.85 39.77
CA SER A 35 13.34 64.20 39.34
C SER A 35 14.86 64.32 39.25
N LYS A 36 15.62 63.97 40.31
CA LYS A 36 17.09 64.04 40.34
C LYS A 36 17.77 63.19 39.26
N LYS A 37 17.25 61.98 38.98
CA LYS A 37 17.81 61.09 37.94
C LYS A 37 17.50 61.55 36.53
N ILE A 38 16.34 62.17 36.30
CA ILE A 38 16.02 62.81 35.02
C ILE A 38 16.94 64.01 34.76
N THR A 39 17.22 64.83 35.78
CA THR A 39 18.14 65.97 35.67
C THR A 39 19.60 65.55 35.47
N ALA A 40 20.01 64.38 35.96
CA ALA A 40 21.37 63.85 35.80
C ALA A 40 21.60 63.19 34.43
N ASN A 41 20.58 62.54 33.85
CA ASN A 41 20.69 61.86 32.54
C ASN A 41 20.43 62.77 31.34
N LEU A 42 19.71 63.88 31.52
CA LEU A 42 19.57 64.93 30.52
C LEU A 42 20.62 66.01 30.81
N GLY A 43 21.86 65.78 30.38
CA GLY A 43 22.90 66.81 30.37
C GLY A 43 22.37 68.11 29.77
N GLY A 44 22.81 69.25 30.33
CA GLY A 44 22.22 70.59 30.20
C GLY A 44 22.18 71.24 28.81
N SER A 45 21.91 70.49 27.74
CA SER A 45 21.86 70.97 26.35
C SER A 45 20.56 70.66 25.61
N PHE A 46 19.52 70.14 26.28
CA PHE A 46 18.23 69.87 25.63
C PHE A 46 17.23 71.03 25.61
N PHE A 47 17.50 72.13 26.34
CA PHE A 47 16.55 73.25 26.45
C PHE A 47 16.75 74.37 25.41
N GLU A 48 17.77 74.31 24.55
CA GLU A 48 18.09 75.40 23.60
C GLU A 48 17.86 75.12 22.11
N ALA A 49 17.44 73.91 21.72
CA ALA A 49 17.24 73.60 20.29
C ALA A 49 15.84 73.06 19.99
N GLN A 50 14.87 73.96 19.80
CA GLN A 50 13.90 73.97 18.68
C GLN A 50 12.76 74.96 18.93
N VAL A 51 13.07 76.23 18.75
CA VAL A 51 12.16 77.16 18.08
C VAL A 51 12.34 76.90 16.57
N GLN A 52 11.22 76.75 15.84
CA GLN A 52 11.11 76.54 14.38
C GLN A 52 11.11 75.09 13.86
N THR A 53 10.01 74.36 14.06
CA THR A 53 9.26 73.60 13.01
C THR A 53 8.05 72.89 13.64
N PRO A 54 6.82 72.96 13.07
CA PRO A 54 5.63 72.42 13.71
C PRO A 54 5.36 70.98 13.25
N LEU A 55 6.22 70.01 13.57
CA LEU A 55 5.90 68.59 13.31
C LEU A 55 6.76 67.61 14.15
N ALA A 56 6.71 67.72 15.48
CA ALA A 56 7.30 66.71 16.39
C ALA A 56 6.59 66.64 17.76
N GLY A 57 5.27 66.82 17.79
CA GLY A 57 4.49 66.95 19.03
C GLY A 57 4.09 65.65 19.75
N ALA A 58 4.59 64.47 19.35
CA ALA A 58 4.06 63.20 19.88
C ALA A 58 5.10 62.15 20.31
N THR A 59 6.40 62.33 20.04
CA THR A 59 7.40 61.27 20.29
C THR A 59 8.24 61.48 21.56
N ALA A 60 8.49 62.72 21.99
CA ALA A 60 9.27 63.00 23.21
C ALA A 60 8.55 62.61 24.52
N PRO A 61 7.24 62.87 24.71
CA PRO A 61 6.53 62.47 25.94
C PRO A 61 6.39 60.94 26.06
N LEU A 62 6.37 60.22 24.93
CA LEU A 62 6.17 58.78 24.87
C LEU A 62 7.42 58.02 25.34
N LEU A 63 8.62 58.48 24.94
CA LEU A 63 9.91 57.90 25.36
C LEU A 63 10.20 58.14 26.84
N VAL A 64 9.87 59.33 27.36
CA VAL A 64 9.98 59.62 28.80
C VAL A 64 8.95 58.81 29.59
N GLY A 65 7.71 58.68 29.09
CA GLY A 65 6.69 57.84 29.70
C GLY A 65 7.05 56.34 29.73
N GLN A 66 7.67 55.82 28.66
CA GLN A 66 8.14 54.42 28.62
C GLN A 66 9.34 54.18 29.54
N MET A 67 10.31 55.09 29.61
CA MET A 67 11.44 54.95 30.54
C MET A 67 11.00 55.09 32.00
N VAL A 68 10.12 56.05 32.31
CA VAL A 68 9.54 56.20 33.67
C VAL A 68 8.71 54.98 34.04
N GLY A 69 7.91 54.41 33.12
CA GLY A 69 7.13 53.19 33.34
C GLY A 69 7.97 51.94 33.60
N ILE A 70 9.08 51.75 32.86
CA ILE A 70 9.96 50.58 33.02
C ILE A 70 10.82 50.70 34.29
N HIS A 71 11.28 51.91 34.65
CA HIS A 71 12.11 52.12 35.85
C HIS A 71 11.28 52.12 37.15
N SER A 72 10.07 52.69 37.12
CA SER A 72 9.13 52.62 38.24
C SER A 72 8.63 51.19 38.46
N ALA A 73 8.32 50.43 37.41
CA ALA A 73 7.99 49.01 37.55
C ALA A 73 9.13 48.21 38.22
N ARG A 74 10.39 48.41 37.81
CA ARG A 74 11.53 47.65 38.37
C ARG A 74 11.90 48.06 39.79
N THR A 75 11.74 49.35 40.15
CA THR A 75 12.09 49.88 41.48
C THR A 75 10.97 49.67 42.50
N ILE A 76 9.70 49.66 42.06
CA ILE A 76 8.53 49.42 42.92
C ILE A 76 8.27 47.92 43.12
N LEU A 77 8.45 47.08 42.09
CA LEU A 77 8.12 45.64 42.20
C LEU A 77 9.19 44.81 42.92
N GLN A 78 10.47 45.19 42.89
CA GLN A 78 11.54 44.41 43.55
C GLN A 78 11.46 44.40 45.09
N PRO A 79 11.15 45.51 45.79
CA PRO A 79 10.91 45.49 47.22
C PRO A 79 9.55 44.85 47.57
N TYR A 80 8.54 45.00 46.70
CA TYR A 80 7.21 44.41 46.88
C TYR A 80 7.24 42.87 46.89
N THR A 81 8.03 42.26 46.01
CA THR A 81 8.19 40.79 45.94
C THR A 81 9.02 40.20 47.09
N LYS A 82 9.83 41.00 47.79
CA LYS A 82 10.55 40.57 49.00
C LYS A 82 9.70 40.59 50.27
N ILE A 83 8.58 41.32 50.28
CA ILE A 83 7.71 41.51 51.47
C ILE A 83 6.39 40.73 51.33
N HIS A 84 5.91 40.48 50.11
CA HIS A 84 4.78 39.58 49.89
C HIS A 84 5.22 38.12 49.90
N ARG A 85 4.55 37.32 50.74
CA ARG A 85 4.61 35.85 50.76
C ARG A 85 4.69 35.31 49.32
N PRO A 86 5.47 34.25 49.05
CA PRO A 86 5.50 33.65 47.72
C PRO A 86 4.06 33.48 47.25
N ALA A 87 3.78 33.91 46.01
CA ALA A 87 2.44 33.80 45.44
C ALA A 87 1.95 32.37 45.68
N LEU A 88 0.79 32.21 46.32
CA LEU A 88 0.21 30.88 46.52
C LEU A 88 -0.02 30.25 45.14
N PRO A 89 0.24 28.95 44.97
CA PRO A 89 -0.10 28.25 43.74
C PRO A 89 -1.57 28.47 43.36
N ALA A 90 -1.85 28.56 42.07
CA ALA A 90 -3.23 28.59 41.61
C ALA A 90 -3.95 27.28 41.98
N VAL A 91 -5.29 27.28 41.97
CA VAL A 91 -6.11 26.09 42.30
C VAL A 91 -5.69 24.87 41.48
N ALA A 92 -5.51 25.04 40.17
CA ALA A 92 -5.09 23.97 39.28
C ALA A 92 -3.66 23.46 39.60
N GLU A 93 -2.73 24.35 39.95
CA GLU A 93 -1.35 23.99 40.32
C GLU A 93 -1.29 23.21 41.64
N ALA A 94 -2.12 23.59 42.62
CA ALA A 94 -2.23 22.88 43.89
C ALA A 94 -2.80 21.47 43.70
N ILE A 95 -3.83 21.32 42.86
CA ILE A 95 -4.42 20.01 42.54
C ILE A 95 -3.44 19.14 41.72
N GLU A 96 -2.78 19.71 40.72
CA GLU A 96 -1.84 18.98 39.88
C GLU A 96 -0.58 18.57 40.63
N GLY A 97 -0.05 19.45 41.49
CA GLY A 97 1.08 19.13 42.37
C GLY A 97 0.75 17.98 43.33
N TRP A 98 -0.49 17.94 43.85
CA TRP A 98 -0.97 16.80 44.63
C TRP A 98 -1.05 15.51 43.82
N ARG A 99 -1.63 15.55 42.61
CA ARG A 99 -1.70 14.39 41.71
C ARG A 99 -0.33 13.84 41.33
N ARG A 100 0.67 14.71 41.22
CA ARG A 100 2.05 14.35 40.86
C ARG A 100 2.90 13.91 42.05
N GLY A 101 2.40 14.04 43.28
CA GLY A 101 3.11 13.68 44.50
C GLY A 101 4.08 14.76 45.00
N GLU A 102 4.00 15.98 44.46
CA GLU A 102 4.77 17.14 44.92
C GLU A 102 4.12 17.81 46.15
N TYR A 103 2.81 17.60 46.34
CA TYR A 103 2.07 18.01 47.53
C TYR A 103 1.36 16.82 48.16
N SER A 104 1.40 16.73 49.49
CA SER A 104 0.47 15.89 50.26
C SER A 104 -0.96 16.44 50.19
N GLU A 105 -1.94 15.60 50.52
CA GLU A 105 -3.34 16.01 50.65
C GLU A 105 -3.52 17.17 51.65
N THR A 106 -2.79 17.15 52.77
CA THR A 106 -2.81 18.22 53.78
C THR A 106 -2.22 19.51 53.23
N GLU A 107 -1.12 19.45 52.47
CA GLU A 107 -0.50 20.64 51.87
C GLU A 107 -1.40 21.25 50.79
N ARG A 108 -2.03 20.42 49.95
CA ARG A 108 -3.04 20.88 48.97
C ARG A 108 -4.18 21.61 49.68
N ASN A 109 -4.77 20.99 50.72
CA ASN A 109 -5.89 21.58 51.44
C ASN A 109 -5.49 22.88 52.13
N ASP A 110 -4.31 22.95 52.73
CA ASP A 110 -3.77 24.17 53.34
C ASP A 110 -3.58 25.30 52.33
N ILE A 111 -3.07 24.98 51.12
CA ILE A 111 -2.92 25.95 50.03
C ILE A 111 -4.29 26.48 49.62
N LEU A 112 -5.26 25.60 49.34
CA LEU A 112 -6.60 25.99 48.91
C LEU A 112 -7.38 26.76 49.99
N ALA A 113 -7.22 26.38 51.27
CA ALA A 113 -7.81 27.11 52.40
C ALA A 113 -7.20 28.51 52.56
N LYS A 114 -5.87 28.66 52.34
CA LYS A 114 -5.20 29.97 52.35
C LYS A 114 -5.63 30.87 51.19
N ILE A 115 -6.09 30.29 50.08
CA ILE A 115 -6.69 31.02 48.95
C ILE A 115 -8.11 31.49 49.32
N GLY A 116 -8.82 30.77 50.19
CA GLY A 116 -10.11 31.15 50.76
C GLY A 116 -11.25 30.16 50.51
N PHE A 117 -10.96 28.93 50.05
CA PHE A 117 -11.97 27.89 49.86
C PHE A 117 -12.33 27.20 51.19
N THR A 118 -13.61 26.86 51.36
CA THR A 118 -14.05 26.01 52.50
C THR A 118 -13.69 24.55 52.25
N ASP A 119 -13.70 23.70 53.28
CA ASP A 119 -13.46 22.25 53.13
C ASP A 119 -14.40 21.63 52.08
N LYS A 120 -15.67 22.05 52.08
CA LYS A 120 -16.65 21.63 51.09
C LYS A 120 -16.28 22.08 49.67
N ASP A 121 -15.81 23.32 49.51
CA ASP A 121 -15.39 23.81 48.19
C ASP A 121 -14.15 23.05 47.70
N ILE A 122 -13.23 22.70 48.60
CA ILE A 122 -12.04 21.91 48.29
C ILE A 122 -12.44 20.53 47.78
N GLU A 123 -13.35 19.84 48.47
CA GLU A 123 -13.90 18.54 48.02
C GLU A 123 -14.51 18.65 46.62
N VAL A 124 -15.33 19.69 46.36
CA VAL A 124 -15.93 19.92 45.05
C VAL A 124 -14.88 20.20 43.98
N LEU A 125 -13.88 21.04 44.28
CA LEU A 125 -12.80 21.37 43.34
C LEU A 125 -11.98 20.14 42.96
N ILE A 126 -11.73 19.24 43.91
CA ILE A 126 -11.08 17.95 43.64
C ILE A 126 -11.97 17.11 42.74
N GLU A 127 -13.26 17.01 43.06
CA GLU A 127 -14.18 16.17 42.29
C GLU A 127 -14.30 16.62 40.83
N ILE A 128 -14.51 17.91 40.58
CA ILE A 128 -14.63 18.46 39.22
C ILE A 128 -13.30 18.49 38.45
N SER A 129 -12.17 18.29 39.14
CA SER A 129 -10.86 18.25 38.49
C SER A 129 -10.58 16.92 37.80
N TRP A 130 -11.37 15.86 38.07
CA TRP A 130 -11.24 14.58 37.38
C TRP A 130 -11.73 14.69 35.94
N ALA A 131 -10.99 14.09 35.01
CA ALA A 131 -11.36 14.03 33.62
C ALA A 131 -12.65 13.21 33.45
N THR A 132 -13.62 13.80 32.78
CA THR A 132 -14.87 13.15 32.36
C THR A 132 -14.92 13.08 30.84
N PRO A 133 -15.44 11.99 30.24
CA PRO A 133 -15.67 11.94 28.80
C PRO A 133 -16.52 13.12 28.33
N SER A 134 -16.19 13.69 27.18
CA SER A 134 -17.03 14.70 26.55
C SER A 134 -18.33 14.08 26.04
N VAL A 135 -19.31 14.91 25.68
CA VAL A 135 -20.55 14.43 25.04
C VAL A 135 -20.25 13.63 23.77
N GLN A 136 -19.25 14.05 22.99
CA GLN A 136 -18.85 13.34 21.78
C GLN A 136 -18.24 11.97 22.10
N ASP A 137 -17.42 11.87 23.15
CA ASP A 137 -16.85 10.60 23.60
C ASP A 137 -17.95 9.63 24.04
N LEU A 138 -18.94 10.12 24.80
CA LEU A 138 -20.08 9.32 25.23
C LEU A 138 -20.91 8.80 24.04
N ILE A 139 -21.09 9.62 22.99
CA ILE A 139 -21.74 9.18 21.75
C ILE A 139 -20.92 8.08 21.08
N THR A 140 -19.59 8.26 20.97
CA THR A 140 -18.72 7.23 20.39
C THR A 140 -18.76 5.94 21.21
N MET A 141 -18.71 6.00 22.54
CA MET A 141 -18.82 4.84 23.43
C MET A 141 -20.17 4.11 23.25
N ALA A 142 -21.26 4.86 23.11
CA ALA A 142 -22.58 4.30 22.86
C ALA A 142 -22.65 3.57 21.51
N VAL A 143 -22.13 4.20 20.44
CA VAL A 143 -22.07 3.57 19.10
C VAL A 143 -21.15 2.35 19.09
N ARG A 144 -20.05 2.38 19.84
CA ARG A 144 -19.12 1.24 19.99
C ARG A 144 -19.62 0.16 20.95
N GLU A 145 -20.88 0.22 21.39
CA GLU A 145 -21.51 -0.80 22.22
C GLU A 145 -20.90 -0.97 23.62
N VAL A 146 -20.16 0.03 24.11
CA VAL A 146 -19.54 0.02 25.45
C VAL A 146 -20.60 -0.08 26.56
N PHE A 147 -21.80 0.47 26.32
CA PHE A 147 -22.91 0.49 27.27
C PHE A 147 -23.94 -0.64 27.05
N THR A 148 -23.66 -1.59 26.15
CA THR A 148 -24.55 -2.71 25.83
C THR A 148 -23.89 -4.01 26.32
N PRO A 149 -24.20 -4.52 27.54
CA PRO A 149 -23.39 -5.54 28.20
C PRO A 149 -23.23 -6.84 27.40
N ASP A 150 -24.31 -7.33 26.81
CA ASP A 150 -24.33 -8.55 26.00
C ASP A 150 -23.48 -8.42 24.73
N VAL A 151 -23.51 -7.26 24.08
CA VAL A 151 -22.67 -6.99 22.91
C VAL A 151 -21.21 -6.76 23.31
N ALA A 152 -20.97 -6.03 24.40
CA ALA A 152 -19.63 -5.77 24.89
C ALA A 152 -18.89 -7.05 25.30
N GLU A 153 -19.59 -7.98 25.94
CA GLU A 153 -19.09 -9.32 26.24
C GLU A 153 -18.81 -10.09 24.96
N ARG A 154 -19.77 -10.14 24.03
CA ARG A 154 -19.62 -10.83 22.74
C ARG A 154 -18.43 -10.34 21.93
N PHE A 155 -18.16 -9.03 21.94
CA PHE A 155 -17.07 -8.40 21.19
C PHE A 155 -15.72 -8.43 21.94
N GLY A 156 -15.68 -8.87 23.20
CA GLY A 156 -14.45 -8.80 24.00
C GLY A 156 -13.99 -7.37 24.25
N ILE A 157 -14.91 -6.40 24.33
CA ILE A 157 -14.59 -4.96 24.38
C ILE A 157 -13.62 -4.58 25.52
N PHE A 158 -13.70 -5.29 26.65
CA PHE A 158 -12.86 -5.03 27.82
C PHE A 158 -11.70 -6.03 27.98
N GLU A 159 -11.43 -6.84 26.96
CA GLU A 159 -10.32 -7.79 26.99
C GLU A 159 -8.98 -7.04 27.18
N GLY A 160 -8.12 -7.58 28.05
CA GLY A 160 -6.82 -6.99 28.40
C GLY A 160 -6.86 -5.74 29.30
N PHE A 161 -8.04 -5.22 29.66
CA PHE A 161 -8.15 -3.96 30.42
C PHE A 161 -7.42 -4.01 31.77
N GLU A 162 -7.61 -5.07 32.57
CA GLU A 162 -7.06 -5.16 33.92
C GLU A 162 -5.52 -5.14 33.94
N GLU A 163 -4.87 -5.74 32.93
CA GLU A 163 -3.41 -5.72 32.81
C GLU A 163 -2.89 -4.30 32.59
N VAL A 164 -3.53 -3.56 31.67
CA VAL A 164 -3.16 -2.18 31.35
C VAL A 164 -3.48 -1.24 32.51
N ALA A 165 -4.64 -1.40 33.15
CA ALA A 165 -5.04 -0.57 34.28
C ALA A 165 -4.04 -0.67 35.44
N ASN A 166 -3.57 -1.88 35.76
CA ASN A 166 -2.56 -2.11 36.80
C ASN A 166 -1.20 -1.47 36.45
N GLN A 167 -0.77 -1.56 35.19
CA GLN A 167 0.49 -0.94 34.75
C GLN A 167 0.40 0.59 34.71
N ALA A 168 -0.78 1.14 34.39
CA ALA A 168 -1.01 2.57 34.22
C ALA A 168 -1.52 3.27 35.49
N GLU A 169 -1.85 2.56 36.57
CA GLU A 169 -2.51 3.11 37.77
C GLU A 169 -1.86 4.41 38.27
N SER A 170 -0.53 4.40 38.42
CA SER A 170 0.21 5.58 38.88
C SER A 170 0.17 6.76 37.90
N LEU A 171 0.04 6.49 36.59
CA LEU A 171 -0.06 7.51 35.55
C LEU A 171 -1.48 8.05 35.41
N LEU A 172 -2.50 7.22 35.64
CA LEU A 172 -3.90 7.63 35.60
C LEU A 172 -4.21 8.67 36.67
N PHE A 173 -3.77 8.42 37.90
CA PHE A 173 -3.93 9.37 38.99
C PHE A 173 -3.23 10.71 38.69
N LYS A 174 -1.99 10.65 38.17
CA LYS A 174 -1.23 11.83 37.74
C LYS A 174 -1.91 12.61 36.62
N ALA A 175 -2.55 11.90 35.69
CA ALA A 175 -3.28 12.49 34.58
C ALA A 175 -4.69 13.00 34.97
N GLY A 176 -5.13 12.74 36.20
CA GLY A 176 -6.48 13.09 36.63
C GLY A 176 -7.56 12.22 36.00
N ILE A 177 -7.25 10.98 35.66
CA ILE A 177 -8.17 10.02 35.05
C ILE A 177 -8.50 8.95 36.08
N ARG A 178 -9.79 8.71 36.31
CA ARG A 178 -10.26 7.61 37.18
C ARG A 178 -10.20 6.27 36.42
N PRO A 179 -9.93 5.13 37.08
CA PRO A 179 -9.92 3.82 36.42
C PRO A 179 -11.19 3.50 35.62
N GLU A 180 -12.35 3.86 36.16
CA GLU A 180 -13.65 3.74 35.50
C GLU A 180 -13.74 4.56 34.21
N THR A 181 -13.17 5.78 34.19
CA THR A 181 -13.11 6.62 32.99
C THR A 181 -12.21 5.98 31.94
N LEU A 182 -11.05 5.45 32.34
CA LEU A 182 -10.17 4.73 31.41
C LEU A 182 -10.88 3.52 30.80
N LYS A 183 -11.64 2.76 31.60
CA LYS A 183 -12.37 1.58 31.12
C LYS A 183 -13.32 1.90 29.98
N LEU A 184 -13.99 3.05 30.03
CA LEU A 184 -14.87 3.51 28.96
C LEU A 184 -14.09 3.84 27.68
N PHE A 185 -12.97 4.56 27.80
CA PHE A 185 -12.10 4.86 26.65
C PHE A 185 -11.48 3.60 26.06
N TRP A 186 -11.07 2.65 26.90
CA TRP A 186 -10.65 1.32 26.48
C TRP A 186 -11.77 0.63 25.72
N GLY A 187 -13.00 0.65 26.21
CA GLY A 187 -14.09 0.01 25.46
C GLY A 187 -14.28 0.59 24.05
N ALA A 188 -14.01 1.87 23.86
CA ALA A 188 -14.21 2.55 22.57
C ALA A 188 -12.97 2.56 21.65
N HIS A 189 -11.81 2.03 22.07
CA HIS A 189 -10.54 2.23 21.36
C HIS A 189 -10.34 1.33 20.13
N TRP A 190 -11.10 0.24 20.02
CA TRP A 190 -10.89 -0.80 19.01
C TRP A 190 -11.13 -0.33 17.58
N GLU A 191 -10.31 -0.83 16.65
CA GLU A 191 -10.56 -0.68 15.22
C GLU A 191 -11.43 -1.82 14.70
N LEU A 192 -12.68 -1.50 14.36
CA LEU A 192 -13.60 -2.50 13.79
C LEU A 192 -13.30 -2.81 12.32
N PRO A 193 -13.61 -4.03 11.83
CA PRO A 193 -13.56 -4.37 10.41
C PRO A 193 -14.30 -3.36 9.54
N SER A 194 -13.76 -3.06 8.36
CA SER A 194 -14.44 -2.23 7.36
C SER A 194 -15.73 -2.89 6.86
N VAL A 195 -16.64 -2.10 6.28
CA VAL A 195 -17.89 -2.62 5.69
C VAL A 195 -17.59 -3.66 4.59
N LEU A 196 -16.54 -3.44 3.78
CA LEU A 196 -16.12 -4.40 2.75
C LEU A 196 -15.61 -5.71 3.36
N GLN A 197 -14.83 -5.65 4.44
CA GLN A 197 -14.45 -6.87 5.19
C GLN A 197 -15.68 -7.56 5.78
N GLY A 198 -16.67 -6.80 6.26
CA GLY A 198 -17.96 -7.32 6.69
C GLY A 198 -18.67 -8.11 5.58
N PHE A 199 -18.71 -7.58 4.36
CA PHE A 199 -19.26 -8.28 3.19
C PHE A 199 -18.47 -9.53 2.83
N GLU A 200 -17.14 -9.46 2.84
CA GLU A 200 -16.31 -10.64 2.58
C GLU A 200 -16.53 -11.75 3.61
N MET A 201 -16.66 -11.39 4.89
CA MET A 201 -16.99 -12.36 5.95
C MET A 201 -18.36 -12.97 5.74
N LEU A 202 -19.37 -12.16 5.34
CA LEU A 202 -20.71 -12.66 5.02
C LEU A 202 -20.68 -13.62 3.82
N HIS A 203 -20.02 -13.25 2.71
CA HIS A 203 -19.95 -14.08 1.50
C HIS A 203 -19.17 -15.38 1.67
N ARG A 204 -18.31 -15.46 2.69
CA ARG A 204 -17.54 -16.66 3.04
C ARG A 204 -18.22 -17.48 4.13
N ASP A 205 -19.45 -17.13 4.51
CA ASP A 205 -20.22 -17.76 5.58
C ASP A 205 -19.46 -17.80 6.93
N VAL A 206 -18.62 -16.79 7.18
CA VAL A 206 -17.87 -16.63 8.44
C VAL A 206 -18.72 -15.96 9.52
N ILE A 207 -19.67 -15.12 9.09
CA ILE A 207 -20.61 -14.42 9.96
C ILE A 207 -22.03 -14.52 9.39
N GLU A 208 -23.02 -14.32 10.25
CA GLU A 208 -24.43 -14.24 9.84
C GLU A 208 -24.84 -12.79 9.50
N GLU A 209 -26.00 -12.60 8.87
CA GLU A 209 -26.52 -11.26 8.53
C GLU A 209 -26.70 -10.38 9.78
N SER A 210 -27.12 -10.95 10.90
CA SER A 210 -27.26 -10.23 12.18
C SER A 210 -25.93 -9.66 12.69
N ASP A 211 -24.82 -10.32 12.37
CA ASP A 211 -23.49 -9.88 12.78
C ASP A 211 -23.02 -8.72 11.91
N LEU A 212 -23.32 -8.77 10.61
CA LEU A 212 -23.12 -7.65 9.71
C LEU A 212 -23.94 -6.43 10.16
N ASP A 213 -25.20 -6.63 10.56
CA ASP A 213 -26.05 -5.54 11.07
C ASP A 213 -25.48 -4.91 12.34
N LEU A 214 -24.94 -5.73 13.25
CA LEU A 214 -24.27 -5.25 14.45
C LEU A 214 -22.99 -4.49 14.12
N LEU A 215 -22.18 -4.97 13.17
CA LEU A 215 -20.99 -4.28 12.69
C LEU A 215 -21.34 -2.92 12.05
N LEU A 216 -22.37 -2.86 11.20
CA LEU A 216 -22.82 -1.62 10.56
C LEU A 216 -23.31 -0.61 11.60
N ARG A 217 -24.04 -1.06 12.62
CA ARG A 217 -24.42 -0.23 13.77
C ARG A 217 -23.19 0.31 14.50
N ALA A 218 -22.23 -0.56 14.83
CA ALA A 218 -21.03 -0.17 15.56
C ALA A 218 -20.03 0.68 14.74
N LYS A 219 -20.18 0.68 13.41
CA LYS A 219 -19.51 1.58 12.45
C LYS A 219 -20.25 2.90 12.20
N ASP A 220 -21.32 3.16 12.96
CA ASP A 220 -22.14 4.37 12.84
C ASP A 220 -22.85 4.52 11.49
N VAL A 221 -23.16 3.41 10.81
CA VAL A 221 -23.99 3.45 9.60
C VAL A 221 -25.43 3.72 10.01
N MET A 222 -26.01 4.83 9.52
CA MET A 222 -27.38 5.20 9.84
C MET A 222 -28.37 4.09 9.47
N PRO A 223 -29.41 3.83 10.28
CA PRO A 223 -30.38 2.75 10.02
C PRO A 223 -30.95 2.74 8.60
N PHE A 224 -31.27 3.92 8.04
CA PHE A 224 -31.79 4.05 6.67
C PHE A 224 -30.87 3.46 5.59
N TRP A 225 -29.55 3.51 5.79
CA TRP A 225 -28.57 3.06 4.80
C TRP A 225 -28.17 1.58 4.96
N ARG A 226 -28.43 0.95 6.11
CA ARG A 226 -27.96 -0.41 6.40
C ARG A 226 -28.49 -1.42 5.38
N ASP A 227 -29.80 -1.47 5.20
CA ASP A 227 -30.43 -2.40 4.24
C ASP A 227 -30.00 -2.13 2.80
N LYS A 228 -29.75 -0.86 2.45
CA LYS A 228 -29.33 -0.47 1.09
C LYS A 228 -27.91 -0.90 0.78
N ILE A 229 -27.00 -0.73 1.74
CA ILE A 229 -25.62 -1.17 1.66
C ILE A 229 -25.56 -2.71 1.65
N LYS A 230 -26.34 -3.39 2.50
CA LYS A 230 -26.45 -4.86 2.47
C LYS A 230 -26.95 -5.38 1.11
N ALA A 231 -27.95 -4.74 0.51
CA ALA A 231 -28.52 -5.16 -0.77
C ALA A 231 -27.52 -5.13 -1.94
N ILE A 232 -26.46 -4.32 -1.84
CA ILE A 232 -25.39 -4.24 -2.85
C ILE A 232 -24.13 -5.03 -2.46
N ALA A 233 -24.16 -5.81 -1.37
CA ALA A 233 -23.03 -6.64 -0.96
C ALA A 233 -22.71 -7.70 -2.03
N PHE A 234 -23.75 -8.32 -2.60
CA PHE A 234 -23.60 -9.41 -3.56
C PHE A 234 -23.34 -8.90 -4.98
N SER A 235 -22.51 -9.63 -5.72
CA SER A 235 -22.22 -9.30 -7.12
C SER A 235 -23.44 -9.56 -8.02
N PRO A 236 -23.81 -8.63 -8.92
CA PRO A 236 -24.81 -8.89 -9.94
C PRO A 236 -24.30 -9.94 -10.94
N PHE A 237 -25.21 -10.57 -11.69
CA PHE A 237 -24.82 -11.46 -12.78
C PHE A 237 -23.97 -10.73 -13.82
N THR A 238 -22.99 -11.42 -14.41
CA THR A 238 -22.16 -10.82 -15.46
C THR A 238 -22.96 -10.67 -16.76
N ARG A 239 -22.53 -9.75 -17.64
CA ARG A 239 -23.12 -9.61 -18.98
C ARG A 239 -23.12 -10.94 -19.76
N VAL A 240 -22.12 -11.78 -19.56
CA VAL A 240 -22.00 -13.07 -20.27
C VAL A 240 -23.02 -14.06 -19.72
N ASP A 241 -23.15 -14.14 -18.40
CA ASP A 241 -24.10 -15.05 -17.77
C ASP A 241 -25.53 -14.65 -18.05
N LEU A 242 -25.84 -13.35 -18.02
CA LEU A 242 -27.16 -12.82 -18.42
C LEU A 242 -27.56 -13.28 -19.83
N ARG A 243 -26.66 -13.17 -20.82
CA ARG A 243 -26.94 -13.65 -22.19
C ARG A 243 -27.16 -15.15 -22.26
N ARG A 244 -26.33 -15.93 -21.57
CA ARG A 244 -26.43 -17.39 -21.52
C ARG A 244 -27.73 -17.84 -20.84
N MET A 245 -28.05 -17.23 -19.70
CA MET A 245 -29.28 -17.53 -18.95
C MET A 245 -30.53 -17.19 -19.78
N HIS A 246 -30.52 -16.07 -20.52
CA HIS A 246 -31.57 -15.77 -21.48
C HIS A 246 -31.65 -16.82 -22.59
N LYS A 247 -30.51 -17.22 -23.18
CA LYS A 247 -30.46 -18.28 -24.21
C LYS A 247 -31.04 -19.61 -23.72
N PHE A 248 -30.83 -19.95 -22.45
CA PHE A 248 -31.36 -21.17 -21.84
C PHE A 248 -32.79 -21.03 -21.32
N GLY A 249 -33.44 -19.88 -21.53
CA GLY A 249 -34.81 -19.62 -21.04
C GLY A 249 -34.93 -19.49 -19.52
N VAL A 250 -33.80 -19.32 -18.81
CA VAL A 250 -33.77 -19.10 -17.36
C VAL A 250 -34.24 -17.68 -17.02
N LEU A 251 -33.89 -16.71 -17.87
CA LEU A 251 -34.34 -15.32 -17.74
C LEU A 251 -35.24 -14.95 -18.91
N ASN A 252 -36.34 -14.25 -18.61
CA ASN A 252 -37.11 -13.53 -19.62
C ASN A 252 -36.50 -12.14 -19.91
N GLU A 253 -36.98 -11.46 -20.95
CA GLU A 253 -36.50 -10.14 -21.36
C GLU A 253 -36.54 -9.07 -20.25
N LYS A 254 -37.59 -9.09 -19.41
CA LYS A 254 -37.71 -8.14 -18.29
C LYS A 254 -36.65 -8.39 -17.22
N GLN A 255 -36.37 -9.66 -16.91
CA GLN A 255 -35.32 -10.04 -15.97
C GLN A 255 -33.93 -9.78 -16.56
N LEU A 256 -33.76 -10.00 -17.86
CA LEU A 256 -32.53 -9.67 -18.58
C LEU A 256 -32.24 -8.16 -18.53
N PHE A 257 -33.25 -7.33 -18.79
CA PHE A 257 -33.18 -5.88 -18.67
C PHE A 257 -32.78 -5.45 -17.25
N GLN A 258 -33.43 -6.00 -16.23
CA GLN A 258 -33.09 -5.69 -14.84
C GLN A 258 -31.67 -6.13 -14.49
N GLY A 259 -31.24 -7.31 -14.93
CA GLY A 259 -29.87 -7.79 -14.72
C GLY A 259 -28.82 -6.85 -15.31
N PHE A 260 -29.06 -6.25 -16.48
CA PHE A 260 -28.17 -5.22 -17.01
C PHE A 260 -28.18 -3.95 -16.15
N LYS A 261 -29.34 -3.53 -15.62
CA LYS A 261 -29.40 -2.40 -14.69
C LYS A 261 -28.66 -2.67 -13.39
N ASP A 262 -28.70 -3.90 -12.87
CA ASP A 262 -28.01 -4.29 -11.63
C ASP A 262 -26.48 -4.21 -11.77
N ILE A 263 -25.94 -4.37 -12.99
CA ILE A 263 -24.52 -4.12 -13.30
C ILE A 263 -24.19 -2.61 -13.27
N GLY A 264 -25.18 -1.74 -13.45
CA GLY A 264 -25.02 -0.29 -13.49
C GLY A 264 -25.27 0.34 -14.87
N PHE A 265 -25.85 -0.39 -15.83
CA PHE A 265 -26.32 0.24 -17.07
C PHE A 265 -27.52 1.15 -16.79
N ASP A 266 -27.54 2.32 -17.43
CA ASP A 266 -28.75 3.15 -17.50
C ASP A 266 -29.85 2.47 -18.34
N ALA A 267 -31.06 3.02 -18.30
CA ALA A 267 -32.23 2.39 -18.93
C ALA A 267 -32.09 2.26 -20.46
N GLU A 268 -31.45 3.22 -21.12
CA GLU A 268 -31.24 3.20 -22.57
C GLU A 268 -30.24 2.09 -22.93
N LYS A 269 -29.07 2.09 -22.28
CA LYS A 269 -28.04 1.06 -22.53
C LYS A 269 -28.51 -0.33 -22.16
N ALA A 270 -29.29 -0.48 -21.09
CA ALA A 270 -29.87 -1.76 -20.72
C ALA A 270 -30.85 -2.26 -21.80
N ALA A 271 -31.67 -1.39 -22.40
CA ALA A 271 -32.57 -1.75 -23.49
C ALA A 271 -31.79 -2.16 -24.75
N THR A 272 -30.79 -1.38 -25.16
CA THR A 272 -29.92 -1.73 -26.29
C THR A 272 -29.20 -3.06 -26.05
N MET A 273 -28.80 -3.34 -24.81
CA MET A 273 -28.16 -4.62 -24.47
C MET A 273 -29.12 -5.81 -24.54
N VAL A 274 -30.40 -5.60 -24.21
CA VAL A 274 -31.44 -6.61 -24.43
C VAL A 274 -31.59 -6.89 -25.91
N GLU A 275 -31.77 -5.87 -26.75
CA GLU A 275 -31.91 -6.01 -28.21
C GLU A 275 -30.71 -6.75 -28.82
N PHE A 276 -29.49 -6.35 -28.46
CA PHE A 276 -28.27 -7.04 -28.86
C PHE A 276 -28.29 -8.51 -28.45
N THR A 277 -28.71 -8.81 -27.22
CA THR A 277 -28.74 -10.18 -26.70
C THR A 277 -29.77 -11.04 -27.43
N LEU A 278 -30.92 -10.48 -27.77
CA LEU A 278 -31.96 -11.14 -28.57
C LEU A 278 -31.43 -11.50 -29.96
N ALA A 279 -30.84 -10.53 -30.67
CA ALA A 279 -30.25 -10.75 -31.99
C ALA A 279 -29.11 -11.77 -31.93
N PHE A 280 -28.19 -11.61 -30.98
CA PHE A 280 -27.04 -12.51 -30.79
C PHE A 280 -27.47 -13.96 -30.50
N ASN A 281 -28.53 -14.16 -29.73
CA ASN A 281 -29.04 -15.50 -29.44
C ASN A 281 -29.86 -16.09 -30.60
N ALA A 282 -30.51 -15.26 -31.41
CA ALA A 282 -31.30 -15.69 -32.58
C ALA A 282 -30.41 -16.19 -33.72
N ASP A 283 -29.30 -15.52 -34.02
CA ASP A 283 -28.32 -15.96 -35.03
C ASP A 283 -27.73 -17.35 -34.71
N ASP A 284 -27.72 -17.70 -33.43
CA ASP A 284 -27.15 -18.92 -32.90
C ASP A 284 -28.15 -20.10 -32.88
N ASP A 285 -29.44 -19.84 -33.13
CA ASP A 285 -30.51 -20.85 -33.19
C ASP A 285 -30.65 -21.49 -34.59
N ASP A 286 -30.18 -20.82 -35.65
CA ASP A 286 -30.24 -21.34 -37.04
C ASP A 286 -28.94 -22.02 -37.51
N THR A 287 -27.88 -22.04 -36.68
CA THR A 287 -26.58 -22.65 -37.08
C THR A 287 -25.86 -23.47 -36.00
N ASN A 288 -26.38 -23.59 -34.77
CA ASN A 288 -25.70 -24.33 -33.70
C ASN A 288 -26.62 -25.27 -32.92
N SER A 289 -27.38 -26.10 -33.63
CA SER A 289 -27.78 -27.39 -33.10
C SER A 289 -26.50 -28.18 -32.72
N ARG A 290 -26.33 -28.39 -31.41
CA ARG A 290 -25.14 -28.94 -30.76
C ARG A 290 -24.90 -30.44 -31.05
N LYS A 291 -25.03 -30.89 -32.30
CA LYS A 291 -24.76 -32.28 -32.69
C LYS A 291 -23.93 -32.49 -33.96
N ASP A 292 -23.61 -31.46 -34.75
CA ASP A 292 -22.82 -31.64 -35.99
C ASP A 292 -21.59 -30.72 -36.16
N LYS A 293 -21.08 -30.11 -35.08
CA LYS A 293 -19.68 -29.62 -35.09
C LYS A 293 -18.72 -30.78 -34.84
N ASN A 294 -18.70 -31.73 -35.77
CA ASN A 294 -17.52 -32.52 -36.03
C ASN A 294 -16.42 -31.57 -36.52
N ARG A 295 -15.76 -30.88 -35.58
CA ARG A 295 -14.48 -30.17 -35.74
C ARG A 295 -14.26 -29.65 -37.17
N ASP A 296 -14.98 -28.60 -37.55
CA ASP A 296 -14.59 -27.85 -38.74
C ASP A 296 -13.12 -27.48 -38.57
N LEU A 297 -12.28 -27.95 -39.50
CA LEU A 297 -10.84 -27.73 -39.42
C LEU A 297 -10.61 -26.22 -39.32
N THR A 298 -9.95 -25.77 -38.26
CA THR A 298 -9.57 -24.36 -38.17
C THR A 298 -8.54 -24.06 -39.26
N ARG A 299 -8.42 -22.80 -39.69
CA ARG A 299 -7.33 -22.33 -40.57
C ARG A 299 -5.98 -22.90 -40.13
N SER A 300 -5.69 -22.85 -38.83
CA SER A 300 -4.44 -23.34 -38.25
C SER A 300 -4.27 -24.85 -38.38
N ASP A 301 -5.35 -25.63 -38.27
CA ASP A 301 -5.31 -27.08 -38.46
C ASP A 301 -5.05 -27.44 -39.92
N VAL A 302 -5.73 -26.77 -40.87
CA VAL A 302 -5.52 -27.02 -42.31
C VAL A 302 -4.08 -26.70 -42.71
N LEU A 303 -3.57 -25.52 -42.33
CA LEU A 303 -2.20 -25.11 -42.64
C LEU A 303 -1.16 -26.02 -41.99
N ARG A 304 -1.39 -26.48 -40.75
CA ARG A 304 -0.51 -27.45 -40.07
C ARG A 304 -0.49 -28.79 -40.80
N ILE A 305 -1.65 -29.35 -41.14
CA ILE A 305 -1.75 -30.63 -41.86
C ILE A 305 -1.09 -30.53 -43.24
N PHE A 306 -1.28 -29.41 -43.95
CA PHE A 306 -0.59 -29.12 -45.20
C PHE A 306 0.93 -29.04 -45.02
N ARG A 307 1.41 -28.22 -44.08
CA ARG A 307 2.85 -28.06 -43.76
C ARG A 307 3.49 -29.39 -43.33
N ASP A 308 2.80 -30.23 -42.60
CA ASP A 308 3.31 -31.54 -42.18
C ASP A 308 3.29 -32.58 -43.33
N GLY A 309 2.79 -32.21 -44.53
CA GLY A 309 2.77 -33.04 -45.73
C GLY A 309 1.65 -34.08 -45.75
N LEU A 310 0.68 -33.95 -44.85
CA LEU A 310 -0.46 -34.86 -44.70
C LEU A 310 -1.64 -34.49 -45.61
N MET A 311 -1.55 -33.36 -46.32
CA MET A 311 -2.54 -32.85 -47.26
C MET A 311 -1.83 -32.20 -48.47
N GLY A 312 -2.40 -32.35 -49.66
CA GLY A 312 -1.89 -31.70 -50.87
C GLY A 312 -2.38 -30.25 -51.01
N GLN A 313 -1.64 -29.44 -51.76
CA GLN A 313 -1.92 -28.00 -51.97
C GLN A 313 -3.37 -27.73 -52.39
N LYS A 314 -3.85 -28.40 -53.45
CA LYS A 314 -5.21 -28.20 -53.96
C LYS A 314 -6.30 -28.50 -52.92
N ALA A 315 -6.10 -29.53 -52.09
CA ALA A 315 -7.04 -29.87 -51.02
C ALA A 315 -7.02 -28.82 -49.89
N ALA A 316 -5.86 -28.25 -49.57
CA ALA A 316 -5.75 -27.17 -48.61
C ALA A 316 -6.43 -25.89 -49.12
N GLU A 317 -6.25 -25.55 -50.41
CA GLU A 317 -6.92 -24.42 -51.07
C GLU A 317 -8.45 -24.57 -51.06
N GLU A 318 -8.97 -25.75 -51.39
CA GLU A 318 -10.40 -26.04 -51.39
C GLU A 318 -11.02 -25.92 -49.98
N ILE A 319 -10.34 -26.44 -48.95
CA ILE A 319 -10.82 -26.33 -47.57
C ILE A 319 -10.74 -24.87 -47.08
N LEU A 320 -9.67 -24.14 -47.38
CA LEU A 320 -9.56 -22.73 -47.01
C LEU A 320 -10.63 -21.87 -47.73
N ALA A 321 -10.94 -22.17 -48.99
CA ALA A 321 -12.04 -21.52 -49.70
C ALA A 321 -13.40 -21.81 -49.03
N SER A 322 -13.61 -23.05 -48.57
CA SER A 322 -14.83 -23.41 -47.82
C SER A 322 -14.96 -22.70 -46.47
N LEU A 323 -13.84 -22.28 -45.88
CA LEU A 323 -13.77 -21.50 -44.64
C LEU A 323 -13.95 -19.99 -44.87
N GLY A 324 -14.15 -19.55 -46.12
CA GLY A 324 -14.44 -18.16 -46.47
C GLY A 324 -13.22 -17.27 -46.72
N PHE A 325 -12.02 -17.84 -46.89
CA PHE A 325 -10.83 -17.09 -47.27
C PHE A 325 -10.87 -16.71 -48.75
N ASP A 326 -10.42 -15.50 -49.08
CA ASP A 326 -10.35 -15.06 -50.48
C ASP A 326 -9.15 -15.69 -51.22
N PRO A 327 -9.18 -15.77 -52.57
CA PRO A 327 -8.15 -16.45 -53.34
C PRO A 327 -6.72 -15.90 -53.16
N LEU A 328 -6.55 -14.60 -52.92
CA LEU A 328 -5.23 -14.00 -52.72
C LEU A 328 -4.69 -14.35 -51.33
N GLU A 329 -5.54 -14.33 -50.29
CA GLU A 329 -5.13 -14.77 -48.95
C GLU A 329 -4.77 -16.26 -48.94
N ILE A 330 -5.54 -17.11 -49.63
CA ILE A 330 -5.23 -18.54 -49.75
C ILE A 330 -3.86 -18.75 -50.40
N GLN A 331 -3.62 -18.10 -51.53
CA GLN A 331 -2.34 -18.21 -52.24
C GLN A 331 -1.17 -17.81 -51.33
N PHE A 332 -1.26 -16.66 -50.67
CA PHE A 332 -0.21 -16.19 -49.76
C PHE A 332 0.04 -17.18 -48.61
N LEU A 333 -1.01 -17.76 -48.04
CA LEU A 333 -0.88 -18.71 -46.94
C LEU A 333 -0.22 -20.01 -47.36
N ILE A 334 -0.62 -20.54 -48.51
CA ILE A 334 -0.04 -21.77 -49.07
C ILE A 334 1.44 -21.53 -49.42
N GLU A 335 1.78 -20.43 -50.09
CA GLU A 335 3.16 -20.09 -50.42
C GLU A 335 4.05 -19.96 -49.17
N ARG A 336 3.52 -19.35 -48.10
CA ARG A 336 4.22 -19.27 -46.82
C ARG A 336 4.49 -20.65 -46.22
N GLU A 337 3.50 -21.54 -46.19
CA GLU A 337 3.69 -22.88 -45.61
C GLU A 337 4.63 -23.74 -46.48
N ILE A 338 4.63 -23.58 -47.81
CA ILE A 338 5.61 -24.21 -48.71
C ILE A 338 7.03 -23.74 -48.37
N PHE A 339 7.23 -22.43 -48.19
CA PHE A 339 8.52 -21.89 -47.77
C PHE A 339 8.99 -22.48 -46.44
N LEU A 340 8.10 -22.59 -45.46
CA LEU A 340 8.41 -23.22 -44.16
C LEU A 340 8.75 -24.70 -44.29
N GLN A 341 8.08 -25.45 -45.17
CA GLN A 341 8.42 -26.85 -45.46
C GLN A 341 9.84 -26.99 -46.03
N GLU A 342 10.22 -26.11 -46.96
CA GLU A 342 11.56 -26.10 -47.56
C GLU A 342 12.63 -25.75 -46.53
N GLU A 343 12.36 -24.76 -45.67
CA GLU A 343 13.25 -24.38 -44.57
C GLU A 343 13.46 -25.54 -43.58
N ASP A 344 12.39 -26.25 -43.20
CA ASP A 344 12.46 -27.40 -42.30
C ASP A 344 13.25 -28.56 -42.90
N LYS A 345 13.07 -28.84 -44.19
CA LYS A 345 13.85 -29.86 -44.92
C LYS A 345 15.34 -29.49 -44.95
N LEU A 346 15.65 -28.22 -45.20
CA LEU A 346 17.02 -27.72 -45.20
C LEU A 346 17.66 -27.87 -43.82
N LYS A 347 16.99 -27.42 -42.74
CA LYS A 347 17.48 -27.55 -41.36
C LYS A 347 17.74 -28.99 -40.95
N LYS A 348 16.82 -29.91 -41.26
CA LYS A 348 17.00 -31.36 -40.99
C LYS A 348 18.21 -31.92 -41.73
N THR A 349 18.40 -31.50 -42.98
CA THR A 349 19.53 -31.95 -43.81
C THR A 349 20.86 -31.40 -43.29
N LEU A 350 20.93 -30.10 -42.96
CA LEU A 350 22.11 -29.49 -42.34
C LEU A 350 22.45 -30.14 -41.01
N THR A 351 21.45 -30.47 -40.19
CA THR A 351 21.65 -31.19 -38.92
C THR A 351 22.24 -32.58 -39.15
N ALA A 352 21.73 -33.33 -40.14
CA ALA A 352 22.27 -34.63 -40.51
C ALA A 352 23.71 -34.54 -41.05
N LEU A 353 24.02 -33.52 -41.85
CA LEU A 353 25.37 -33.25 -42.35
C LEU A 353 26.33 -32.86 -41.23
N ARG A 354 25.91 -31.97 -40.32
CA ARG A 354 26.66 -31.63 -39.11
C ARG A 354 27.03 -32.87 -38.30
N ARG A 355 26.04 -33.71 -38.00
CA ARG A 355 26.27 -34.95 -37.23
C ARG A 355 27.22 -35.90 -37.97
N GLY A 356 26.98 -36.15 -39.25
CA GLY A 356 27.85 -37.03 -40.04
C GLY A 356 29.29 -36.54 -40.12
N PHE A 357 29.49 -35.22 -40.19
CA PHE A 357 30.83 -34.62 -40.17
C PHE A 357 31.52 -34.79 -38.81
N LEU A 358 30.85 -34.45 -37.70
CA LEU A 358 31.39 -34.58 -36.34
C LEU A 358 31.66 -36.05 -35.95
N ASP A 359 30.85 -36.98 -36.45
CA ASP A 359 31.02 -38.43 -36.25
C ASP A 359 32.10 -39.03 -37.17
N GLY A 360 32.70 -38.23 -38.07
CA GLY A 360 33.78 -38.63 -38.97
C GLY A 360 33.34 -39.54 -40.13
N VAL A 361 32.06 -39.48 -40.51
CA VAL A 361 31.47 -40.29 -41.60
C VAL A 361 31.99 -39.86 -42.97
N PHE A 362 32.36 -38.58 -43.13
CA PHE A 362 32.89 -38.02 -44.37
C PHE A 362 33.83 -36.83 -44.08
N SER A 363 34.69 -36.49 -45.04
CA SER A 363 35.69 -35.42 -44.90
C SER A 363 35.10 -34.02 -45.07
N GLU A 364 35.86 -32.99 -44.73
CA GLU A 364 35.45 -31.59 -44.96
C GLU A 364 35.24 -31.29 -46.44
N ASN A 365 36.07 -31.86 -47.32
CA ASN A 365 35.89 -31.75 -48.77
C ASN A 365 34.57 -32.39 -49.23
N ASP A 366 34.18 -33.52 -48.64
CA ASP A 366 32.90 -34.16 -48.92
C ASP A 366 31.72 -33.35 -48.38
N LEU A 367 31.88 -32.69 -47.23
CA LEU A 367 30.87 -31.81 -46.65
C LEU A 367 30.65 -30.58 -47.54
N VAL A 368 31.72 -29.93 -47.99
CA VAL A 368 31.65 -28.79 -48.92
C VAL A 368 30.96 -29.20 -50.21
N ALA A 369 31.32 -30.36 -50.79
CA ALA A 369 30.68 -30.88 -52.00
C ALA A 369 29.17 -31.13 -51.78
N ARG A 370 28.78 -31.66 -50.62
CA ARG A 370 27.37 -31.90 -50.25
C ARG A 370 26.61 -30.59 -50.02
N LEU A 371 27.20 -29.61 -49.33
CA LEU A 371 26.60 -28.29 -49.13
C LEU A 371 26.40 -27.55 -50.45
N GLY A 372 27.34 -27.70 -51.39
CA GLY A 372 27.26 -27.14 -52.74
C GLY A 372 26.03 -27.59 -53.54
N THR A 373 25.41 -28.73 -53.18
CA THR A 373 24.18 -29.20 -53.85
C THR A 373 22.93 -28.42 -53.46
N PHE A 374 22.94 -27.69 -52.34
CA PHE A 374 21.78 -26.95 -51.82
C PHE A 374 21.72 -25.49 -52.27
N ASN A 375 22.66 -25.04 -53.12
CA ASN A 375 22.75 -23.67 -53.66
C ASN A 375 22.55 -22.57 -52.59
N LEU A 376 23.13 -22.79 -51.40
CA LEU A 376 23.02 -21.87 -50.27
C LEU A 376 23.88 -20.62 -50.50
N PRO A 377 23.51 -19.46 -49.90
CA PRO A 377 24.37 -18.29 -49.92
C PRO A 377 25.76 -18.60 -49.34
N THR A 378 26.82 -18.09 -49.98
CA THR A 378 28.21 -18.35 -49.58
C THR A 378 28.47 -18.02 -48.11
N LYS A 379 27.89 -16.91 -47.62
CA LYS A 379 27.97 -16.54 -46.21
C LYS A 379 27.39 -17.62 -45.29
N MET A 380 26.26 -18.21 -45.64
CA MET A 380 25.61 -19.24 -44.83
C MET A 380 26.41 -20.54 -44.82
N THR A 381 27.08 -20.90 -45.92
CA THR A 381 27.98 -22.05 -45.97
C THR A 381 29.22 -21.82 -45.14
N ASP A 382 29.79 -20.62 -45.19
CA ASP A 382 30.99 -20.24 -44.43
C ASP A 382 30.70 -20.23 -42.93
N ASP A 383 29.61 -19.58 -42.50
CA ASP A 383 29.16 -19.53 -41.10
C ASP A 383 28.91 -20.96 -40.55
N PHE A 384 28.33 -21.85 -41.37
CA PHE A 384 28.08 -23.24 -40.98
C PHE A 384 29.38 -24.04 -40.83
N LEU A 385 30.34 -23.89 -41.75
CA LEU A 385 31.63 -24.57 -41.68
C LEU A 385 32.50 -24.04 -40.53
N GLU A 386 32.51 -22.72 -40.30
CA GLU A 386 33.20 -22.10 -39.16
C GLU A 386 32.64 -22.63 -37.84
N GLY A 387 31.30 -22.68 -37.70
CA GLY A 387 30.66 -23.26 -36.53
C GLY A 387 31.06 -24.72 -36.27
N LEU A 388 31.17 -25.54 -37.33
CA LEU A 388 31.63 -26.93 -37.19
C LEU A 388 33.10 -27.05 -36.81
N ARG A 389 33.97 -26.17 -37.34
CA ARG A 389 35.40 -26.13 -36.97
C ARG A 389 35.55 -25.74 -35.51
N LEU A 390 34.82 -24.73 -35.04
CA LEU A 390 34.79 -24.34 -33.63
C LEU A 390 34.28 -25.48 -32.74
N GLU A 391 33.25 -26.21 -33.17
CA GLU A 391 32.77 -27.38 -32.43
C GLU A 391 33.80 -28.52 -32.37
N LEU A 392 34.57 -28.74 -33.44
CA LEU A 392 35.70 -29.67 -33.41
C LEU A 392 36.81 -29.20 -32.49
N GLU A 393 37.15 -27.90 -32.50
CA GLU A 393 38.14 -27.28 -31.63
C GLU A 393 37.74 -27.36 -30.15
N VAL A 394 36.47 -27.16 -29.82
CA VAL A 394 35.92 -27.36 -28.46
C VAL A 394 35.87 -28.84 -28.10
N SER A 395 35.61 -29.74 -29.07
CA SER A 395 35.64 -31.19 -28.87
C SER A 395 37.06 -31.76 -28.71
N THR A 396 38.14 -30.97 -28.80
CA THR A 396 39.53 -31.43 -28.64
C THR A 396 39.86 -31.99 -27.25
N ALA A 397 38.94 -31.97 -26.29
CA ALA A 397 39.08 -32.72 -25.04
C ALA A 397 38.86 -34.24 -25.20
N ILE A 398 38.26 -34.73 -26.30
CA ILE A 398 37.97 -36.15 -26.51
C ILE A 398 38.45 -36.57 -27.90
N PRO A 399 39.46 -37.47 -27.99
CA PRO A 399 39.98 -38.00 -29.25
C PRO A 399 38.88 -38.54 -30.17
N SER A 400 39.01 -38.35 -31.49
CA SER A 400 38.02 -38.86 -32.46
C SER A 400 38.05 -40.40 -32.52
N LYS A 401 36.95 -41.03 -32.97
CA LYS A 401 36.90 -42.49 -33.18
C LYS A 401 38.09 -42.99 -34.02
N SER A 402 38.38 -42.29 -35.12
CA SER A 402 39.47 -42.65 -36.04
C SER A 402 40.85 -42.58 -35.38
N GLU A 403 41.07 -41.63 -34.47
CA GLU A 403 42.33 -41.51 -33.72
C GLU A 403 42.45 -42.58 -32.64
N ILE A 404 41.36 -42.85 -31.91
CA ILE A 404 41.30 -43.91 -30.90
C ILE A 404 41.64 -45.27 -31.55
N LEU A 405 41.00 -45.59 -32.68
CA LEU A 405 41.27 -46.84 -33.40
C LEU A 405 42.67 -46.88 -34.01
N ARG A 406 43.21 -45.73 -34.45
CA ARG A 406 44.61 -45.63 -34.91
C ARG A 406 45.59 -45.88 -33.76
N TRP A 407 45.33 -45.36 -32.57
CA TRP A 407 46.15 -45.60 -31.38
C TRP A 407 46.07 -47.06 -30.94
N PHE A 408 44.88 -47.66 -30.95
CA PHE A 408 44.68 -49.08 -30.66
C PHE A 408 45.44 -49.98 -31.65
N LYS A 409 45.30 -49.73 -32.96
CA LYS A 409 46.04 -50.46 -34.00
C LYS A 409 47.56 -50.32 -33.88
N LYS A 410 48.04 -49.17 -33.41
CA LYS A 410 49.47 -48.90 -33.18
C LYS A 410 49.96 -49.36 -31.80
N GLU A 411 49.12 -50.06 -31.03
CA GLU A 411 49.42 -50.53 -29.67
C GLU A 411 49.78 -49.39 -28.69
N LEU A 412 49.32 -48.16 -28.96
CA LEU A 412 49.56 -46.99 -28.10
C LEU A 412 48.59 -46.91 -26.92
N ILE A 413 47.44 -47.59 -27.02
CA ILE A 413 46.44 -47.75 -25.96
C ILE A 413 45.96 -49.20 -25.97
N ASP A 414 45.53 -49.71 -24.80
CA ASP A 414 45.02 -51.07 -24.66
C ASP A 414 43.53 -51.16 -25.02
N GLU A 415 43.00 -52.39 -25.10
CA GLU A 415 41.59 -52.63 -25.41
C GLU A 415 40.67 -51.95 -24.39
N THR A 416 41.01 -52.02 -23.11
CA THR A 416 40.25 -51.42 -22.00
C THR A 416 40.08 -49.92 -22.19
N LYS A 417 41.18 -49.20 -22.47
CA LYS A 417 41.16 -47.75 -22.68
C LYS A 417 40.51 -47.37 -24.01
N THR A 418 40.62 -48.21 -25.02
CA THR A 418 39.93 -48.05 -26.30
C THR A 418 38.41 -48.13 -26.11
N ARG A 419 37.91 -49.12 -25.36
CA ARG A 419 36.49 -49.28 -25.02
C ARG A 419 35.97 -48.07 -24.25
N ALA A 420 36.68 -47.65 -23.20
CA ALA A 420 36.27 -46.50 -22.39
C ALA A 420 36.16 -45.20 -23.22
N LEU A 421 37.13 -44.93 -24.10
CA LEU A 421 37.10 -43.75 -24.96
C LEU A 421 35.98 -43.80 -26.02
N LEU A 422 35.64 -44.99 -26.54
CA LEU A 422 34.52 -45.15 -27.48
C LEU A 422 33.15 -45.12 -26.76
N GLU A 423 33.05 -45.64 -25.54
CA GLU A 423 31.86 -45.51 -24.70
C GLU A 423 31.60 -44.05 -24.32
N GLN A 424 32.65 -43.27 -24.03
CA GLN A 424 32.53 -41.84 -23.75
C GLN A 424 31.98 -41.04 -24.96
N ARG A 425 32.13 -41.57 -26.18
CA ARG A 425 31.51 -41.03 -27.40
C ARG A 425 30.13 -41.63 -27.70
N SER A 426 29.53 -42.34 -26.74
CA SER A 426 28.19 -42.95 -26.84
C SER A 426 28.03 -43.98 -27.96
N PHE A 427 29.11 -44.66 -28.37
CA PHE A 427 28.99 -45.83 -29.26
C PHE A 427 28.35 -47.01 -28.51
N ARG A 428 27.49 -47.77 -29.20
CA ARG A 428 26.87 -48.98 -28.62
C ARG A 428 27.94 -50.05 -28.40
N LYS A 429 27.79 -50.85 -27.33
CA LYS A 429 28.79 -51.87 -26.95
C LYS A 429 29.06 -52.87 -28.07
N GLU A 430 28.02 -53.22 -28.83
CA GLU A 430 28.12 -54.12 -29.98
C GLU A 430 28.98 -53.54 -31.10
N ASP A 431 28.87 -52.22 -31.36
CA ASP A 431 29.66 -51.54 -32.38
C ASP A 431 31.13 -51.40 -31.95
N ILE A 432 31.37 -51.18 -30.65
CA ILE A 432 32.71 -51.12 -30.06
C ILE A 432 33.43 -52.47 -30.20
N ASP A 433 32.74 -53.58 -29.95
CA ASP A 433 33.27 -54.92 -30.17
C ASP A 433 33.70 -55.16 -31.62
N LEU A 434 32.89 -54.67 -32.58
CA LEU A 434 33.21 -54.77 -34.01
C LEU A 434 34.45 -53.93 -34.37
N PHE A 435 34.56 -52.69 -33.86
CA PHE A 435 35.72 -51.84 -34.15
C PHE A 435 37.02 -52.41 -33.58
N ILE A 436 36.96 -53.01 -32.38
CA ILE A 436 38.13 -53.65 -31.76
C ILE A 436 38.54 -54.88 -32.55
N ARG A 437 37.60 -55.72 -32.98
CA ARG A 437 37.90 -56.89 -33.83
C ARG A 437 38.49 -56.49 -35.19
N ASP A 438 37.97 -55.45 -35.82
CA ASP A 438 38.44 -54.97 -37.14
C ASP A 438 39.86 -54.37 -37.08
N LYS A 439 40.25 -53.77 -35.95
CA LYS A 439 41.52 -53.04 -35.81
C LYS A 439 42.50 -53.68 -34.83
N ALA A 440 42.23 -54.91 -34.38
CA ALA A 440 43.13 -55.66 -33.53
C ALA A 440 44.50 -55.87 -34.24
N PRO A 441 45.63 -55.58 -33.57
CA PRO A 441 46.94 -55.86 -34.12
C PRO A 441 47.14 -57.37 -34.31
N GLU A 442 47.77 -57.78 -35.42
CA GLU A 442 48.14 -59.17 -35.65
C GLU A 442 49.14 -59.61 -34.55
N LYS A 443 48.83 -60.68 -33.81
CA LYS A 443 49.74 -61.26 -32.83
C LYS A 443 51.05 -61.64 -33.54
N LYS A 444 52.12 -60.88 -33.31
CA LYS A 444 53.48 -61.35 -33.60
C LYS A 444 53.79 -62.49 -32.63
N THR A 445 53.74 -63.72 -33.13
CA THR A 445 54.35 -64.91 -32.49
C THR A 445 55.86 -64.80 -32.46
#